data_AF-A0A976CWB9-F1
#
_entry.id   AF-A0A976CWB9-F1
#
_cell.length_a   1.000
_cell.length_b   1.000
_cell.length_c   1.000
_cell.angle_alpha   90.00
_cell.angle_beta   90.00
_cell.angle_gamma   90.00
#
_symmetry.space_group_name_H-M   'P 1'
#
loop_
_entity.id
_entity.type
_entity.pdbx_description
1 polymer ?
#
loop_
_entity_poly.entity_id
_entity_poly.type
_entity_poly.pdbx_seq_one_letter_code
_entity_poly.pdbx_strand_id
1 'polypeptide(L)'
;MTGERDHGVQPMDGLMEQWVLNNHDLVEASPEQLNHKQVQKARKGRQLTLHSMQKVTRALNIAIWNRLSKEQKEGYFEYHHHWLFNYAKGYQENRVDPNDALKAALRAS
;
A
#
# COMPACT_ATOMS: atom_id res chain seq x y z
N MET A 1 -22.81 -7.67 -18.87
CA MET A 1 -21.36 -7.41 -19.02
C MET A 1 -20.64 -8.09 -17.87
N THR A 2 -20.23 -9.34 -18.07
CA THR A 2 -19.41 -10.11 -17.14
C THR A 2 -17.97 -9.61 -17.24
N GLY A 3 -17.74 -8.41 -16.69
CA GLY A 3 -16.43 -7.78 -16.65
C GLY A 3 -15.54 -8.49 -15.63
N GLU A 4 -14.41 -8.99 -16.10
CA GLU A 4 -13.38 -9.59 -15.26
C GLU A 4 -12.97 -8.59 -14.18
N ARG A 5 -13.16 -8.96 -12.90
CA ARG A 5 -12.86 -8.10 -11.73
C ARG A 5 -11.53 -8.50 -11.08
N ASP A 6 -10.72 -9.21 -11.84
CA ASP A 6 -9.39 -9.65 -11.45
C ASP A 6 -8.38 -8.87 -12.27
N HIS A 7 -7.53 -8.11 -11.58
CA HIS A 7 -6.55 -7.21 -12.18
C HIS A 7 -5.12 -7.72 -11.99
N GLY A 8 -4.97 -9.01 -11.62
CA GLY A 8 -3.69 -9.62 -11.29
C GLY A 8 -3.05 -9.02 -10.03
N VAL A 9 -1.83 -9.45 -9.71
CA VAL A 9 -1.10 -8.93 -8.55
C VAL A 9 -0.98 -7.42 -8.64
N GLN A 10 -1.33 -6.73 -7.56
CA GLN A 10 -1.39 -5.28 -7.52
C GLN A 10 -0.05 -4.67 -7.07
N PRO A 11 0.27 -3.43 -7.50
CA PRO A 11 1.47 -2.71 -7.06
C PRO A 11 1.68 -2.68 -5.54
N MET A 12 0.59 -2.66 -4.78
CA MET A 12 0.62 -2.76 -3.31
C MET A 12 1.42 -3.96 -2.80
N ASP A 13 1.39 -5.11 -3.49
CA ASP A 13 2.11 -6.32 -3.10
C ASP A 13 3.62 -6.06 -3.03
N GLY A 14 4.17 -5.49 -4.11
CA GLY A 14 5.57 -5.09 -4.17
C GLY A 14 5.91 -3.95 -3.21
N LEU A 15 4.99 -2.97 -3.00
CA LEU A 15 5.19 -1.94 -1.99
C LEU A 15 5.33 -2.54 -0.59
N MET A 16 4.47 -3.49 -0.23
CA MET A 16 4.55 -4.18 1.07
C MET A 16 5.90 -4.89 1.22
N GLU A 17 6.36 -5.63 0.22
CA GLU A 17 7.68 -6.27 0.26
C GLU A 17 8.81 -5.26 0.43
N GLN A 18 8.76 -4.16 -0.30
CA GLN A 18 9.80 -3.12 -0.26
C GLN A 18 9.91 -2.42 1.10
N TRP A 19 8.79 -2.31 1.82
CA TRP A 19 8.67 -1.78 3.19
C TRP A 19 8.75 -2.87 4.27
N VAL A 20 8.98 -4.13 3.88
CA VAL A 20 9.08 -5.29 4.78
C VAL A 20 7.80 -5.48 5.62
N LEU A 21 6.64 -5.23 5.00
CA LEU A 21 5.32 -5.35 5.61
C LEU A 21 4.65 -6.66 5.22
N ASN A 22 3.95 -7.25 6.17
CA ASN A 22 3.05 -8.39 5.96
C ASN A 22 1.59 -7.94 6.19
N ASN A 23 0.63 -8.84 5.98
CA ASN A 23 -0.78 -8.48 6.11
C ASN A 23 -1.19 -8.14 7.55
N HIS A 24 -0.54 -8.75 8.54
CA HIS A 24 -0.81 -8.51 9.95
C HIS A 24 -0.50 -7.07 10.31
N ASP A 25 0.64 -6.54 9.82
CA ASP A 25 1.05 -5.15 10.05
C ASP A 25 -0.04 -4.15 9.63
N LEU A 26 -0.67 -4.37 8.47
CA LEU A 26 -1.76 -3.50 7.99
C LEU A 26 -3.04 -3.67 8.80
N VAL A 27 -3.35 -4.90 9.23
CA VAL A 27 -4.52 -5.17 10.06
C VAL A 27 -4.40 -4.50 11.42
N GLU A 28 -3.21 -4.59 12.05
CA GLU A 28 -2.91 -3.97 13.34
C GLU A 28 -2.89 -2.45 13.25
N ALA A 29 -2.29 -1.89 12.19
CA ALA A 29 -2.21 -0.44 11.99
C ALA A 29 -3.53 0.22 11.56
N SER A 30 -4.51 -0.56 11.10
CA SER A 30 -5.72 0.00 10.50
C SER A 30 -6.60 0.70 11.53
N PRO A 31 -6.92 2.00 11.35
CA PRO A 31 -7.81 2.74 12.25
C PRO A 31 -9.28 2.36 12.07
N GLU A 32 -9.58 1.49 11.11
CA GLU A 32 -10.91 0.96 10.83
C GLU A 32 -10.86 -0.57 10.78
N GLN A 33 -12.01 -1.24 10.83
CA GLN A 33 -12.08 -2.72 10.77
C GLN A 33 -11.55 -3.31 9.44
N LEU A 34 -10.26 -3.64 9.36
CA LEU A 34 -9.62 -4.30 8.23
C LEU A 34 -9.20 -5.70 8.66
N ASN A 35 -9.40 -6.71 7.82
CA ASN A 35 -9.00 -8.09 8.11
C ASN A 35 -8.01 -8.65 7.10
N HIS A 36 -7.31 -9.72 7.48
CA HIS A 36 -6.30 -10.38 6.65
C HIS A 36 -6.83 -10.80 5.26
N LYS A 37 -8.11 -11.22 5.16
CA LYS A 37 -8.73 -11.60 3.88
C LYS A 37 -8.93 -10.40 2.96
N GLN A 38 -9.27 -9.23 3.50
CA GLN A 38 -9.39 -7.99 2.73
C GLN A 38 -8.02 -7.55 2.21
N VAL A 39 -6.98 -7.61 3.03
CA VAL A 39 -5.59 -7.30 2.59
C VAL A 39 -5.13 -8.27 1.51
N GLN A 40 -5.35 -9.58 1.69
CA GLN A 40 -5.05 -10.59 0.67
C GLN A 40 -5.76 -10.32 -0.67
N LYS A 41 -7.03 -9.93 -0.64
CA LYS A 41 -7.79 -9.57 -1.85
C LYS A 41 -7.22 -8.34 -2.54
N ALA A 42 -6.82 -7.33 -1.76
CA ALA A 42 -6.20 -6.11 -2.26
C ALA A 42 -4.90 -6.43 -3.01
N ARG A 43 -4.03 -7.25 -2.43
CA ARG A 43 -2.77 -7.70 -3.03
C ARG A 43 -2.96 -8.49 -4.33
N LYS A 44 -3.95 -9.39 -4.36
CA LYS A 44 -4.19 -10.31 -5.49
C LYS A 44 -4.99 -9.71 -6.65
N GLY A 45 -5.43 -8.46 -6.59
CA GLY A 45 -6.11 -7.80 -7.71
C GLY A 45 -7.61 -7.97 -7.78
N ARG A 46 -8.26 -8.50 -6.73
CA ARG A 46 -9.72 -8.50 -6.70
C ARG A 46 -10.20 -7.06 -6.59
N GLN A 47 -10.94 -6.60 -7.60
CA GLN A 47 -11.39 -5.21 -7.65
C GLN A 47 -12.14 -4.80 -6.38
N LEU A 48 -11.62 -3.76 -5.73
CA LEU A 48 -12.19 -3.17 -4.54
C LEU A 48 -13.04 -1.93 -4.89
N THR A 49 -13.94 -1.56 -3.98
CA THR A 49 -14.57 -0.23 -4.03
C THR A 49 -13.55 0.86 -3.72
N LEU A 50 -13.79 2.10 -4.18
CA LEU A 50 -12.91 3.24 -3.87
C LEU A 50 -12.67 3.41 -2.37
N HIS A 51 -13.74 3.31 -1.57
CA HIS A 51 -13.65 3.37 -0.12
C HIS A 51 -12.75 2.26 0.46
N SER A 52 -12.87 1.02 -0.06
CA SER A 52 -12.02 -0.09 0.38
C SER A 52 -10.55 0.12 -0.03
N MET A 53 -10.29 0.67 -1.22
CA MET A 53 -8.93 1.03 -1.64
C MET A 53 -8.32 2.08 -0.71
N GLN A 54 -9.06 3.14 -0.41
CA GLN A 54 -8.62 4.21 0.50
C GLN A 54 -8.35 3.69 1.92
N LYS A 55 -9.20 2.78 2.42
CA LYS A 55 -9.02 2.10 3.71
C LYS A 55 -7.71 1.32 3.77
N VAL A 56 -7.46 0.49 2.76
CA VAL A 56 -6.21 -0.27 2.65
C VAL A 56 -4.99 0.66 2.53
N THR A 57 -5.13 1.76 1.79
CA THR A 57 -4.07 2.79 1.64
C THR A 57 -3.73 3.43 2.98
N ARG A 58 -4.73 3.85 3.75
CA ARG A 58 -4.51 4.44 5.09
C ARG A 58 -3.84 3.45 6.04
N ALA A 59 -4.28 2.20 6.04
CA ALA A 59 -3.64 1.15 6.85
C ALA A 59 -2.17 0.94 6.47
N LEU A 60 -1.84 0.93 5.16
CA LEU A 60 -0.45 0.85 4.68
C LEU A 60 0.37 2.05 5.17
N ASN A 61 -0.13 3.27 4.98
CA ASN A 61 0.58 4.49 5.38
C ASN A 61 0.85 4.53 6.89
N ILE A 62 -0.13 4.15 7.72
CA ILE A 62 0.04 4.12 9.17
C ILE A 62 1.02 3.03 9.59
N ALA A 63 0.97 1.84 8.96
CA ALA A 63 1.91 0.77 9.23
C ALA A 63 3.35 1.18 8.92
N ILE A 64 3.58 1.90 7.80
CA ILE A 64 4.88 2.48 7.46
C ILE A 64 5.27 3.54 8.50
N TRP A 65 4.40 4.52 8.74
CA TRP A 65 4.64 5.63 9.65
C TRP A 65 5.04 5.18 11.06
N ASN A 66 4.42 4.12 11.58
CA ASN A 66 4.71 3.59 12.91
C ASN A 66 6.13 3.01 13.04
N ARG A 67 6.77 2.64 11.92
CA ARG A 67 8.13 2.09 11.89
C ARG A 67 9.22 3.16 11.69
N LEU A 68 8.83 4.38 11.33
CA LEU A 68 9.78 5.46 11.04
C LEU A 68 10.19 6.22 12.31
N SER A 69 11.47 6.61 12.37
CA SER A 69 11.98 7.59 13.33
C SER A 69 11.37 8.98 13.08
N LYS A 70 11.61 9.93 13.99
CA LYS A 70 11.10 11.31 13.83
C LYS A 70 11.68 11.98 12.57
N GLU A 71 12.96 11.80 12.35
CA GLU A 71 13.70 12.36 11.22
C GLU A 71 13.23 11.73 9.90
N GLN A 72 13.00 10.42 9.90
CA GLN A 72 12.48 9.70 8.74
C GLN A 72 11.06 10.13 8.35
N LYS A 73 10.22 10.48 9.35
CA LYS A 73 8.85 10.95 9.12
C LYS A 73 8.79 12.28 8.36
N GLU A 74 9.78 13.15 8.52
CA GLU A 74 9.82 14.43 7.79
C GLU A 74 10.01 14.23 6.28
N GLY A 75 10.72 13.17 5.88
CA GLY A 75 10.93 12.79 4.48
C GLY A 75 9.88 11.83 3.92
N TYR A 76 8.89 11.40 4.71
CA TYR A 76 7.92 10.42 4.27
C TYR A 76 6.83 11.05 3.40
N PHE A 77 6.69 10.52 2.19
CA PHE A 77 5.57 10.82 1.31
C PHE A 77 4.42 9.83 1.54
N GLU A 78 3.24 10.36 1.89
CA GLU A 78 2.05 9.53 2.06
C GLU A 78 1.52 9.02 0.72
N TYR A 79 1.40 7.70 0.56
CA TYR A 79 0.84 7.12 -0.66
C TYR A 79 -0.67 7.39 -0.77
N HIS A 80 -1.12 7.57 -2.01
CA HIS A 80 -2.54 7.54 -2.36
C HIS A 80 -2.94 6.20 -2.99
N HIS A 81 -4.24 5.90 -3.02
CA HIS A 81 -4.75 4.61 -3.54
C HIS A 81 -4.32 4.29 -4.98
N HIS A 82 -4.10 5.29 -5.83
CA HIS A 82 -3.61 5.07 -7.19
C HIS A 82 -2.12 4.66 -7.26
N TRP A 83 -1.40 4.61 -6.13
CA TRP A 83 -0.08 3.98 -6.03
C TRP A 83 -0.18 2.48 -5.77
N LEU A 84 -1.26 2.05 -5.12
CA LEU A 84 -1.44 0.67 -4.66
C LEU A 84 -2.14 -0.21 -5.70
N PHE A 85 -3.00 0.37 -6.53
CA PHE A 85 -3.89 -0.37 -7.43
C PHE A 85 -3.73 0.08 -8.87
N ASN A 86 -3.40 -0.86 -9.78
CA ASN A 86 -3.14 -0.56 -11.19
C ASN A 86 -4.41 -0.15 -11.96
N TYR A 87 -5.58 -0.57 -11.47
CA TYR A 87 -6.89 -0.25 -12.03
C TYR A 87 -7.49 1.05 -11.48
N ALA A 88 -6.82 1.73 -10.55
CA ALA A 88 -7.29 3.00 -10.02
C ALA A 88 -7.08 4.14 -11.00
N LYS A 89 -8.03 5.08 -11.05
CA LYS A 89 -7.90 6.29 -11.86
C LYS A 89 -6.67 7.09 -11.42
N GLY A 90 -5.79 7.40 -12.37
CA GLY A 90 -4.55 8.13 -12.10
C GLY A 90 -3.35 7.24 -11.76
N TYR A 91 -3.46 5.91 -11.87
CA TYR A 91 -2.30 5.02 -11.88
C TYR A 91 -1.35 5.37 -13.03
N GLN A 92 -0.06 5.19 -12.80
CA GLN A 92 1.03 5.43 -13.75
C GLN A 92 2.06 4.34 -13.51
N GLU A 93 2.39 3.57 -14.54
CA GLU A 93 3.22 2.37 -14.46
C GLU A 93 4.68 2.70 -14.13
N ASN A 94 5.26 3.69 -14.80
CA ASN A 94 6.68 4.03 -14.70
C ASN A 94 6.94 5.25 -13.81
N ARG A 95 6.17 5.40 -12.72
CA ARG A 95 6.38 6.49 -11.76
C ARG A 95 7.58 6.19 -10.86
N VAL A 96 8.37 7.22 -10.56
CA VAL A 96 9.44 7.14 -9.55
C VAL A 96 8.79 7.23 -8.17
N ASP A 97 9.18 6.34 -7.25
CA ASP A 97 8.64 6.36 -5.89
C ASP A 97 9.35 7.44 -5.04
N PRO A 98 8.62 8.44 -4.51
CA PRO A 98 9.20 9.52 -3.71
C PRO A 98 9.89 9.01 -2.44
N ASN A 99 9.51 7.83 -1.97
CA ASN A 99 10.10 7.20 -0.79
C ASN A 99 11.31 6.30 -1.13
N ASP A 100 11.79 6.22 -2.37
CA ASP A 100 12.90 5.34 -2.73
C ASP A 100 14.17 5.60 -1.91
N ALA A 101 14.53 6.88 -1.71
CA ALA A 101 15.66 7.24 -0.87
C ALA A 101 15.46 6.80 0.60
N LEU A 102 14.25 6.94 1.13
CA LEU A 102 13.90 6.55 2.49
C LEU A 102 13.94 5.01 2.66
N LYS A 103 13.38 4.26 1.72
CA LYS A 103 13.44 2.79 1.69
C LYS A 103 14.90 2.30 1.58
N ALA A 104 15.73 2.97 0.78
CA ALA A 104 17.15 2.63 0.67
C ALA A 104 17.89 2.86 1.99
N ALA A 105 17.64 3.98 2.66
CA ALA A 105 18.23 4.28 3.97
C ALA A 105 17.87 3.23 5.03
N LEU A 106 16.61 2.78 5.07
CA LEU A 106 16.14 1.74 6.00
C LEU A 106 16.74 0.35 5.76
N ARG A 107 17.18 0.05 4.54
CA ARG A 107 17.83 -1.24 4.22
C ARG A 107 19.32 -1.25 4.54
N ALA A 108 19.93 -0.07 4.67
CA ALA A 108 21.35 0.10 4.96
C ALA A 108 21.67 0.19 6.46
N SER A 109 20.64 0.36 7.31
CA SER A 109 20.71 0.39 8.77
C SER A 109 20.48 -0.98 9.39
#